data_AF-A0A7S0QBU8-F1
#
_entry.id   AF-A0A7S0QBU8-F1
#
_cell.length_a   1.000
_cell.length_b   1.000
_cell.length_c   1.000
_cell.angle_alpha   90.00
_cell.angle_beta   90.00
_cell.angle_gamma   90.00
#
_symmetry.space_group_name_H-M   'P 1'
#
loop_
_entity.id
_entity.type
_entity.pdbx_description
1 polymer ?
#
loop_
_entity_poly.entity_id
_entity_poly.type
_entity_poly.pdbx_seq_one_letter_code
_entity_poly.pdbx_strand_id
1 'polypeptide(L)'
;GRGDCYDATAVLQEAHALRFKGAGIMFVRVNAGCVEVLLGVEYRPEEGRVVMVLGGKREAADRSSEDSAVREFCEETADLVPRPVVIDALKRKTTRRLWLGFGGYVLFIASADGTRG
;
A
#
# COMPACT_ATOMS: atom_id res chain seq x y z
N GLY A 1 27.67 -27.17 5.67
CA GLY A 1 27.18 -25.96 6.37
C GLY A 1 26.41 -25.15 5.36
N ARG A 2 25.15 -24.82 5.66
CA ARG A 2 24.37 -23.90 4.83
C ARG A 2 24.82 -22.50 5.21
N GLY A 3 25.40 -21.77 4.26
CA GLY A 3 25.68 -20.36 4.45
C GLY A 3 24.34 -19.63 4.56
N ASP A 4 24.10 -19.02 5.72
CA ASP A 4 23.06 -18.02 5.89
C ASP A 4 23.38 -16.89 4.92
N CYS A 5 22.69 -16.86 3.79
CA CYS A 5 22.70 -15.72 2.89
C CYS A 5 21.99 -14.59 3.63
N TYR A 6 22.78 -13.70 4.21
CA TYR A 6 22.32 -12.47 4.82
C TYR A 6 21.65 -11.63 3.73
N ASP A 7 20.31 -11.64 3.67
CA ASP A 7 19.55 -10.82 2.73
C ASP A 7 19.58 -9.35 3.19
N ALA A 8 20.67 -8.67 2.82
CA ALA A 8 20.85 -7.24 3.09
C ALA A 8 19.72 -6.37 2.50
N THR A 9 18.96 -6.90 1.53
CA THR A 9 17.82 -6.22 0.91
C THR A 9 16.65 -6.10 1.87
N ALA A 10 16.37 -7.15 2.67
CA ALA A 10 15.30 -7.12 3.67
C ALA A 10 15.60 -6.13 4.82
N VAL A 11 16.86 -6.09 5.28
CA VAL A 11 17.33 -5.17 6.33
C VAL A 11 17.31 -3.71 5.83
N LEU A 12 17.70 -3.46 4.58
CA LEU A 12 17.59 -2.14 3.96
C LEU A 12 16.13 -1.71 3.73
N GLN A 13 15.24 -2.64 3.39
CA GLN A 13 13.81 -2.35 3.24
C GLN A 13 13.15 -1.96 4.58
N GLU A 14 13.52 -2.59 5.69
CA GLU A 14 13.01 -2.22 7.02
C GLU A 14 13.56 -0.87 7.51
N ALA A 15 14.86 -0.64 7.38
CA ALA A 15 15.46 0.65 7.77
C ALA A 15 14.93 1.82 6.93
N HIS A 16 14.61 1.60 5.66
CA HIS A 16 14.00 2.60 4.79
C HIS A 16 12.49 2.77 5.02
N ALA A 17 11.77 1.72 5.40
CA ALA A 17 10.36 1.82 5.79
C ALA A 17 10.16 2.76 7.00
N LEU A 18 11.15 2.91 7.87
CA LEU A 18 11.11 3.89 8.97
C LEU A 18 11.27 5.35 8.51
N ARG A 19 11.82 5.59 7.31
CA ARG A 19 12.09 6.93 6.73
C ARG A 19 11.14 7.28 5.57
N PHE A 20 10.01 6.59 5.45
CA PHE A 20 9.05 6.83 4.39
C PHE A 20 8.48 8.25 4.43
N LYS A 21 8.16 8.78 3.26
CA LYS A 21 7.52 10.09 3.02
C LYS A 21 6.06 9.97 2.62
N GLY A 22 5.64 8.80 2.16
CA GLY A 22 4.27 8.50 1.78
C GLY A 22 4.04 7.00 1.65
N ALA A 23 2.78 6.60 1.72
CA ALA A 23 2.41 5.20 1.59
C ALA A 23 1.02 5.04 0.98
N GLY A 24 0.78 3.86 0.40
CA GLY A 24 -0.51 3.54 -0.22
C GLY A 24 -0.78 2.06 -0.33
N ILE A 25 -2.00 1.73 -0.77
CA ILE A 25 -2.52 0.37 -0.88
C ILE A 25 -3.01 0.14 -2.30
N MET A 26 -2.58 -0.97 -2.89
CA MET A 26 -3.15 -1.53 -4.10
C MET A 26 -3.84 -2.85 -3.75
N PHE A 27 -5.17 -2.84 -3.81
CA PHE A 27 -5.93 -4.07 -3.71
C PHE A 27 -5.92 -4.81 -5.04
N VAL A 28 -5.61 -6.09 -4.99
CA VAL A 28 -5.55 -6.97 -6.15
C VAL A 28 -6.41 -8.21 -5.94
N ARG A 29 -7.14 -8.64 -6.98
CA ARG A 29 -7.81 -9.95 -7.00
C ARG A 29 -7.58 -10.65 -8.32
N VAL A 30 -7.60 -11.97 -8.29
CA VAL A 30 -7.58 -12.79 -9.51
C VAL A 30 -9.00 -13.23 -9.80
N ASN A 31 -9.55 -12.79 -10.94
CA ASN A 31 -10.91 -13.10 -11.35
C ASN A 31 -10.91 -13.59 -12.79
N ALA A 32 -11.55 -14.73 -13.07
CA ALA A 32 -11.70 -15.27 -14.44
C ALA A 32 -10.40 -15.30 -15.29
N GLY A 33 -9.24 -15.51 -14.67
CA GLY A 33 -7.94 -15.54 -15.36
C GLY A 33 -7.30 -14.17 -15.62
N CYS A 34 -7.89 -13.07 -15.16
CA CYS A 34 -7.26 -11.75 -15.16
C CYS A 34 -6.92 -11.29 -13.74
N VAL A 35 -5.97 -10.35 -13.65
CA VAL A 35 -5.66 -9.62 -12.42
C VAL A 35 -6.42 -8.31 -12.46
N GLU A 36 -7.29 -8.10 -11.49
CA GLU A 36 -8.01 -6.85 -11.30
C GLU A 36 -7.35 -6.07 -10.17
N VAL A 37 -7.22 -4.75 -10.36
CA VAL A 37 -6.59 -3.84 -9.40
C VAL A 37 -7.51 -2.67 -9.09
N LEU A 38 -7.55 -2.24 -7.83
CA LEU A 38 -8.25 -1.02 -7.42
C LEU A 38 -7.30 0.18 -7.55
N LEU A 39 -7.75 1.19 -8.29
CA LEU A 39 -7.00 2.43 -8.56
C LEU A 39 -7.91 3.64 -8.33
N GLY A 40 -7.31 4.75 -7.93
CA GLY A 40 -7.97 6.06 -7.86
C GLY A 40 -7.92 6.78 -9.20
N VAL A 41 -8.90 7.66 -9.43
CA VAL A 41 -8.91 8.58 -10.57
C VAL A 41 -9.09 10.00 -10.05
N GLU A 42 -8.08 10.83 -10.24
CA GLU A 42 -8.07 12.24 -9.81
C GLU A 42 -8.21 13.15 -11.04
N TYR A 43 -8.92 14.27 -10.89
CA TYR A 43 -8.91 15.33 -11.89
C TYR A 43 -7.91 16.43 -11.51
N ARG A 44 -6.92 16.64 -12.37
CA ARG A 44 -5.90 17.69 -12.26
C ARG A 44 -6.14 18.75 -13.34
N PRO A 45 -6.18 20.06 -12.99
CA PRO A 45 -6.49 21.11 -13.96
C PRO A 45 -5.61 21.12 -15.22
N GLU A 46 -4.33 20.75 -15.10
CA GLU A 46 -3.36 20.79 -16.20
C GLU A 46 -3.19 19.43 -16.91
N GLU A 47 -3.43 18.32 -16.21
CA GLU A 47 -3.19 16.96 -16.73
C GLU A 47 -4.49 16.22 -17.12
N GLY A 48 -5.65 16.76 -16.74
CA GLY A 48 -6.93 16.08 -16.90
C GLY A 48 -7.12 14.95 -15.89
N ARG A 49 -7.66 13.81 -16.33
CA ARG A 49 -7.88 12.64 -15.44
C ARG A 49 -6.61 11.81 -15.35
N VAL A 50 -6.09 11.63 -14.14
CA VAL A 50 -4.90 10.83 -13.86
C VAL A 50 -5.31 9.60 -13.07
N VAL A 51 -4.77 8.44 -13.46
CA VAL A 51 -4.94 7.18 -12.74
C VAL A 51 -3.79 7.03 -11.76
N MET A 52 -4.10 6.74 -10.51
CA MET A 52 -3.12 6.61 -9.44
C MET A 52 -3.44 5.45 -8.51
N VAL A 53 -2.42 5.02 -7.78
CA VAL A 53 -2.62 4.12 -6.64
C VAL A 53 -3.18 4.93 -5.49
N LEU A 54 -4.05 4.33 -4.70
CA LEU A 54 -4.63 4.97 -3.52
C LEU A 54 -3.57 5.10 -2.42
N GLY A 55 -3.37 6.31 -1.92
CA GLY A 55 -2.30 6.61 -0.99
C GLY A 55 -1.75 8.02 -1.14
N GLY A 56 -0.99 8.44 -0.13
CA GLY A 56 -0.57 9.82 -0.04
C GLY A 56 0.59 10.05 0.91
N LYS A 57 0.70 11.29 1.36
CA LYS A 57 1.85 11.78 2.10
C LYS A 57 1.75 11.35 3.56
N ARG A 58 2.87 11.00 4.16
CA ARG A 58 2.95 10.78 5.60
C ARG A 58 2.58 12.05 6.36
N GLU A 59 1.69 11.92 7.33
CA GLU A 59 1.37 12.96 8.29
C GLU A 59 2.11 12.77 9.63
N ALA A 60 2.17 13.83 10.43
CA ALA A 60 2.86 13.80 11.73
C ALA A 60 2.22 12.81 12.72
N ALA A 61 0.92 12.51 12.57
CA ALA A 61 0.21 11.54 13.39
C ALA A 61 0.50 10.07 12.99
N ASP A 62 1.04 9.84 11.79
CA ASP A 62 1.28 8.50 11.26
C ASP A 62 2.57 7.90 11.88
N ARG A 63 2.38 6.83 12.67
CA ARG A 63 3.48 6.18 13.41
C ARG A 63 4.21 5.16 12.53
N SER A 64 3.56 4.66 11.49
CA SER A 64 4.06 3.66 10.56
C SER A 64 3.59 3.92 9.12
N SER A 65 4.22 3.25 8.15
CA SER A 65 3.78 3.29 6.75
C SER A 65 2.38 2.72 6.56
N GLU A 66 2.01 1.74 7.39
CA GLU A 66 0.71 1.12 7.45
C GLU A 66 -0.35 2.11 7.91
N ASP A 67 -0.04 2.93 8.93
CA ASP A 67 -0.97 3.98 9.40
C ASP A 67 -1.28 4.99 8.29
N SER A 68 -0.25 5.49 7.60
CA SER A 68 -0.44 6.39 6.45
C SER A 68 -1.25 5.72 5.34
N ALA A 69 -0.90 4.49 4.96
CA ALA A 69 -1.57 3.79 3.88
C ALA A 69 -3.06 3.54 4.18
N VAL A 70 -3.40 3.18 5.42
CA VAL A 70 -4.79 2.99 5.87
C VAL A 70 -5.55 4.32 5.92
N ARG A 71 -4.94 5.38 6.48
CA ARG A 71 -5.56 6.70 6.56
C ARG A 71 -5.92 7.22 5.17
N GLU A 72 -4.93 7.28 4.28
CA GLU A 72 -5.09 7.80 2.91
C GLU A 72 -6.12 6.99 2.12
N PHE A 73 -6.06 5.64 2.20
CA PHE A 73 -7.04 4.79 1.55
C PHE A 73 -8.48 5.10 2.01
N CYS A 74 -8.70 5.22 3.32
CA CYS A 74 -10.00 5.56 3.88
C CYS A 74 -10.48 6.94 3.42
N GLU A 75 -9.61 7.95 3.44
CA GLU A 75 -9.93 9.32 3.02
C GLU A 75 -10.30 9.38 1.53
N GLU A 76 -9.49 8.78 0.66
CA GLU A 76 -9.70 8.81 -0.79
C GLU A 76 -10.89 7.97 -1.25
N THR A 77 -11.25 6.93 -0.50
CA THR A 77 -12.42 6.08 -0.80
C THR A 77 -13.68 6.51 -0.05
N ALA A 78 -13.64 7.60 0.72
CA ALA A 78 -14.73 8.03 1.60
C ALA A 78 -15.25 6.88 2.49
N ASP A 79 -14.32 6.12 3.07
CA ASP A 79 -14.56 4.94 3.91
C ASP A 79 -15.44 3.86 3.25
N LEU A 80 -15.39 3.74 1.92
CA LEU A 80 -16.13 2.69 1.19
C LEU A 80 -15.82 1.28 1.72
N VAL A 81 -14.59 1.05 2.15
CA VAL A 81 -14.19 -0.16 2.87
C VAL A 81 -13.94 0.21 4.33
N PRO A 82 -14.57 -0.48 5.30
CA PRO A 82 -14.37 -0.19 6.70
C PRO A 82 -12.90 -0.31 7.10
N ARG A 83 -12.39 0.70 7.82
CA ARG A 83 -11.00 0.76 8.29
C ARG A 83 -10.47 -0.56 8.91
N PRO A 84 -11.21 -1.27 9.78
CA PRO A 84 -10.74 -2.56 10.33
C PRO A 84 -10.43 -3.60 9.25
N VAL A 85 -11.22 -3.65 8.17
CA VAL A 85 -11.03 -4.60 7.06
C VAL A 85 -9.74 -4.29 6.31
N VAL A 86 -9.42 -3.01 6.10
CA VAL A 86 -8.18 -2.57 5.46
C VAL A 86 -6.97 -2.93 6.31
N ILE A 87 -7.04 -2.66 7.63
CA ILE A 87 -5.99 -3.03 8.59
C ILE A 87 -5.75 -4.54 8.58
N ASP A 88 -6.82 -5.33 8.61
CA ASP A 88 -6.71 -6.78 8.60
C ASP A 88 -6.11 -7.28 7.29
N ALA A 89 -6.44 -6.67 6.15
CA ALA A 89 -5.83 -6.98 4.87
C ALA A 89 -4.31 -6.73 4.88
N LEU A 90 -3.85 -5.60 5.43
CA LEU A 90 -2.41 -5.32 5.53
C LEU A 90 -1.65 -6.29 6.43
N LYS A 91 -2.30 -6.85 7.46
CA LYS A 91 -1.71 -7.83 8.38
C LYS A 91 -1.59 -9.24 7.79
N ARG A 92 -2.19 -9.52 6.62
CA ARG A 92 -2.15 -10.86 6.01
C ARG A 92 -0.74 -11.19 5.54
N LYS A 93 -0.32 -12.45 5.72
CA LYS A 93 0.98 -12.96 5.22
C LYS A 93 1.13 -12.87 3.69
N THR A 94 0.01 -12.78 2.97
CA THR A 94 -0.02 -12.66 1.52
C THR A 94 0.23 -11.22 1.04
N THR A 95 0.10 -10.23 1.92
CA THR A 95 0.36 -8.83 1.59
C THR A 95 1.85 -8.62 1.37
N ARG A 96 2.17 -7.97 0.25
CA ARG A 96 3.55 -7.63 -0.10
C ARG A 96 3.78 -6.16 0.15
N ARG A 97 4.95 -5.84 0.69
CA ARG A 97 5.42 -4.47 0.92
C ARG A 97 6.52 -4.16 -0.10
N LEU A 98 6.34 -3.10 -0.88
CA LEU A 98 7.30 -2.64 -1.87
C LEU A 98 7.82 -1.26 -1.48
N TRP A 99 9.14 -1.11 -1.48
CA TRP A 99 9.80 0.18 -1.28
C TRP A 99 10.13 0.82 -2.63
N LEU A 100 9.51 1.96 -2.91
CA LEU A 100 9.81 2.79 -4.07
C LEU A 100 10.81 3.86 -3.64
N GLY A 101 12.10 3.56 -3.84
CA GLY A 101 13.20 4.35 -3.30
C GLY A 101 13.23 5.80 -3.78
N PHE A 102 12.81 6.05 -5.02
CA PHE A 102 12.63 7.41 -5.51
C PHE A 102 11.37 8.01 -4.88
N GLY A 103 11.54 9.04 -4.05
CA GLY A 103 10.44 9.68 -3.30
C GLY A 103 10.17 9.08 -1.93
N GLY A 104 10.77 7.92 -1.59
CA GLY A 104 10.66 7.30 -0.29
C GLY A 104 9.23 6.81 0.02
N TYR A 105 8.63 6.09 -0.92
CA TYR A 105 7.23 5.68 -0.86
C TYR A 105 7.10 4.18 -0.56
N VAL A 106 6.16 3.81 0.31
CA VAL A 106 5.84 2.41 0.62
C VAL A 106 4.53 2.02 -0.03
N LEU A 107 4.54 0.98 -0.86
CA LEU A 107 3.33 0.46 -1.49
C LEU A 107 3.01 -0.93 -0.94
N PHE A 108 1.80 -1.08 -0.39
CA PHE A 108 1.25 -2.37 0.02
C PHE A 108 0.42 -2.97 -1.10
N ILE A 109 0.76 -4.17 -1.55
CA ILE A 109 -0.04 -4.96 -2.48
C ILE A 109 -0.79 -5.99 -1.64
N ALA A 110 -2.08 -5.77 -1.46
CA ALA A 110 -2.95 -6.60 -0.62
C ALA A 110 -3.97 -7.36 -1.48
N SER A 111 -4.20 -8.63 -1.15
CA SER A 111 -5.26 -9.39 -1.82
C SER A 111 -6.63 -8.93 -1.33
N ALA A 112 -7.54 -8.62 -2.25
CA ALA A 112 -8.96 -8.39 -1.98
C ALA A 112 -9.75 -9.69 -1.79
N ASP A 113 -9.13 -10.86 -2.05
CA ASP A 113 -9.77 -12.15 -1.85
C ASP A 113 -9.91 -12.40 -0.34
N GLY A 114 -11.15 -12.38 0.15
CA GLY A 114 -11.47 -12.52 1.57
C GLY A 114 -11.95 -11.24 2.27
N THR A 115 -12.32 -10.19 1.54
CA THR A 115 -13.17 -9.09 2.06
C THR A 115 -14.65 -9.35 1.75
N ARG A 116 -15.13 -10.56 1.99
CA ARG A 116 -16.58 -10.81 2.00
C ARG A 116 -17.11 -10.22 3.31
N GLY A 117 -17.81 -9.09 3.19
CA GLY A 117 -18.68 -8.59 4.25
C GLY A 117 -19.83 -9.55 4.52
#